data_AF-A8PCC6-F1
#
_entry.id   AF-A8PCC6-F1
#
_cell.length_a   1.000
_cell.length_b   1.000
_cell.length_c   1.000
_cell.angle_alpha   90.00
_cell.angle_beta   90.00
_cell.angle_gamma   90.00
#
_symmetry.space_group_name_H-M   'P 1'
#
loop_
_entity.id
_entity.type
_entity.pdbx_description
1 polymer ?
#
loop_
_entity_poly.entity_id
_entity_poly.type
_entity_poly.pdbx_seq_one_letter_code
_entity_poly.pdbx_strand_id
1 'polypeptide(L)'
;MITRRHQDSAEPFTTPGSSYMTPLPLTSKFRVLLITVLYLCVAVTSVNCSTNDAKTNVNDNDVNANANGREAAPYELQGQFREPLGFKEGSEEEGEPFDTMPFGFPKGSDGPGASIDPSDWASSLAYRYPQVPLEVEEYPVAPAPLTLEQVHVYVRHGERTPVGVRLAGPPANVPEHWNMCHTAQRFGSAVCDMLSMGSKDSGLGGEALSSAGEYKLLRLRQIESLLQPRKIVERKDGKAFEGECLLGELTDLGRHTTYNFGANLRRLYIDRLGFIPSTLANPSTVYFRTTNVPRTTESLQEIIRGLYPNDKCLPNAVPVIRVRNGRDENLIGNTYSCKRLEALQIGFAKAAADAFNPTLERLDSKLSKYINGNPIRIDGRPRASGILDTVRAAIAHGIKVPPEFEDKSIVDDIERAVVSEWFSGCKLPPYLILLPFPNLTTPSDKTEEVRRLGMGRLFDDMLTKMQNRISNKDTTPNTNPEGLKFLVHSTHDTAIAAICSTLDVFDDKWPAFTASVTFELFKDPGTASSASSGEVAEGNNGAQTPLLSRMKGSAKPKYYVRMRHQNKDMSLPICAKEGKHLPGRPEFCTLEAFKERVEQFVPKDWEAECSVSAGNATR
;
A
#
# COMPACT_ATOMS: atom_id res chain seq x y z
N MET A 1 -40.81 10.38 -62.76
CA MET A 1 -39.82 11.32 -63.33
C MET A 1 -38.45 10.68 -63.13
N ILE A 2 -37.59 10.41 -64.14
CA ILE A 2 -37.09 11.26 -65.26
C ILE A 2 -36.19 12.38 -64.67
N THR A 3 -34.86 12.43 -64.87
CA THR A 3 -33.95 11.58 -65.72
C THR A 3 -32.48 11.56 -65.21
N ARG A 4 -31.64 10.69 -65.80
CA ARG A 4 -30.15 10.67 -65.67
C ARG A 4 -29.47 11.85 -66.38
N ARG A 5 -28.21 12.16 -65.99
CA ARG A 5 -26.97 12.41 -66.80
C ARG A 5 -26.00 13.33 -66.04
N HIS A 6 -24.69 13.44 -66.30
CA HIS A 6 -23.59 12.53 -66.73
C HIS A 6 -22.35 13.44 -66.95
N GLN A 7 -21.15 13.06 -66.47
CA GLN A 7 -19.83 13.52 -67.02
C GLN A 7 -19.50 15.04 -66.90
N ASP A 8 -18.25 15.54 -67.03
CA ASP A 8 -16.91 14.90 -66.98
C ASP A 8 -15.82 15.88 -66.48
N SER A 9 -14.58 15.40 -66.38
CA SER A 9 -13.33 16.07 -65.94
C SER A 9 -12.88 17.35 -66.68
N ALA A 10 -12.16 18.24 -65.99
CA ALA A 10 -10.84 18.80 -66.41
C ALA A 10 -10.20 19.77 -65.37
N GLU A 11 -8.86 19.80 -65.27
CA GLU A 11 -8.05 20.96 -64.79
C GLU A 11 -7.60 21.81 -66.02
N PRO A 12 -6.56 22.71 -66.03
CA PRO A 12 -5.68 23.29 -64.98
C PRO A 12 -5.39 24.82 -65.15
N PHE A 13 -4.27 25.30 -64.56
CA PHE A 13 -3.39 26.46 -64.93
C PHE A 13 -3.34 27.80 -64.12
N THR A 14 -2.14 28.04 -63.56
CA THR A 14 -1.34 29.30 -63.41
C THR A 14 -1.69 30.48 -62.45
N THR A 15 -0.65 30.91 -61.72
CA THR A 15 -0.36 32.26 -61.18
C THR A 15 0.39 33.12 -62.22
N PRO A 16 0.51 34.48 -62.14
CA PRO A 16 1.60 35.12 -61.35
C PRO A 16 1.46 36.64 -60.92
N GLY A 17 2.38 37.12 -60.06
CA GLY A 17 2.78 38.55 -59.92
C GLY A 17 1.90 39.49 -59.05
N SER A 18 2.22 40.76 -58.75
CA SER A 18 3.46 41.61 -58.82
C SER A 18 3.11 43.06 -58.33
N SER A 19 3.90 43.99 -57.76
CA SER A 19 5.18 44.07 -56.99
C SER A 19 5.36 45.54 -56.44
N TYR A 20 6.48 45.87 -55.76
CA TYR A 20 7.00 47.24 -55.41
C TYR A 20 6.29 48.01 -54.25
N MET A 21 6.90 48.94 -53.48
CA MET A 21 8.31 49.32 -53.20
C MET A 21 8.46 50.03 -51.81
N THR A 22 9.70 50.33 -51.38
CA THR A 22 10.13 50.91 -50.07
C THR A 22 10.31 52.46 -50.14
N PRO A 23 10.85 53.26 -49.15
CA PRO A 23 11.43 52.94 -47.82
C PRO A 23 11.20 53.92 -46.60
N LEU A 24 11.46 53.42 -45.36
CA LEU A 24 12.07 54.11 -44.17
C LEU A 24 11.36 55.33 -43.50
N PRO A 25 11.71 55.79 -42.25
CA PRO A 25 12.91 55.51 -41.42
C PRO A 25 12.70 54.93 -40.01
N LEU A 26 13.80 54.74 -39.26
CA LEU A 26 13.86 54.15 -37.91
C LEU A 26 13.81 55.19 -36.78
N THR A 27 13.39 54.75 -35.58
CA THR A 27 14.06 55.14 -34.31
C THR A 27 14.18 53.96 -33.33
N SER A 28 15.33 53.92 -32.63
CA SER A 28 15.68 53.20 -31.40
C SER A 28 14.94 51.89 -31.00
N LYS A 29 15.61 50.74 -31.17
CA LYS A 29 15.55 49.61 -30.23
C LYS A 29 16.91 48.95 -30.01
N PHE A 30 17.21 48.70 -28.74
CA PHE A 30 18.14 47.76 -28.12
C PHE A 30 19.22 47.04 -28.98
N ARG A 31 20.47 47.28 -28.60
CA ARG A 31 21.61 46.36 -28.83
C ARG A 31 21.59 45.20 -27.79
N VAL A 32 22.50 44.25 -28.00
CA VAL A 32 22.91 43.16 -27.08
C VAL A 32 21.94 41.97 -27.00
N LEU A 33 22.07 41.05 -27.97
CA LEU A 33 21.95 39.61 -27.73
C LEU A 33 22.80 38.79 -28.73
N LEU A 34 24.12 38.83 -28.54
CA LEU A 34 25.07 37.82 -29.02
C LEU A 34 26.38 37.98 -28.22
N ILE A 35 27.22 36.94 -28.17
CA ILE A 35 28.50 36.88 -27.41
C ILE A 35 28.35 36.76 -25.88
N THR A 36 27.84 35.61 -25.40
CA THR A 36 28.26 35.03 -24.10
C THR A 36 28.22 33.49 -24.07
N VAL A 37 28.54 32.82 -25.18
CA VAL A 37 28.75 31.35 -25.21
C VAL A 37 30.16 31.06 -25.71
N LEU A 38 31.16 31.30 -24.83
CA LEU A 38 32.57 30.89 -24.90
C LEU A 38 33.38 31.63 -23.82
N TYR A 39 33.33 31.16 -22.57
CA TYR A 39 34.38 31.37 -21.55
C TYR A 39 34.16 30.39 -20.38
N LEU A 40 35.20 30.14 -19.58
CA LEU A 40 35.22 29.23 -18.42
C LEU A 40 35.02 27.73 -18.74
N CYS A 41 35.89 27.24 -19.62
CA CYS A 41 36.47 25.90 -19.47
C CYS A 41 37.99 26.00 -19.72
N VAL A 42 38.77 25.04 -19.21
CA VAL A 42 40.25 24.91 -19.32
C VAL A 42 41.11 25.76 -18.36
N ALA A 43 41.50 25.13 -17.24
CA ALA A 43 42.81 25.24 -16.54
C ALA A 43 42.90 23.99 -15.62
N VAL A 44 43.52 22.85 -15.99
CA VAL A 44 44.97 22.58 -16.15
C VAL A 44 45.71 22.90 -14.85
N THR A 45 46.25 21.95 -14.06
CA THR A 45 47.06 20.74 -14.36
C THR A 45 46.52 19.45 -13.69
N SER A 46 46.79 18.19 -14.05
CA SER A 46 47.84 17.46 -14.84
C SER A 46 48.90 16.71 -14.01
N VAL A 47 48.72 15.38 -13.87
CA VAL A 47 49.78 14.36 -13.70
C VAL A 47 49.40 13.14 -14.57
N ASN A 48 50.37 12.49 -15.22
CA ASN A 48 50.14 11.49 -16.27
C ASN A 48 50.55 10.05 -15.88
N CYS A 49 49.76 9.08 -16.34
CA CYS A 49 50.16 7.84 -17.03
C CYS A 49 48.88 7.27 -17.69
N SER A 50 48.75 6.98 -18.99
CA SER A 50 49.64 6.30 -19.96
C SER A 50 49.87 4.82 -19.58
N THR A 51 49.50 3.81 -20.37
CA THR A 51 49.04 3.75 -21.78
C THR A 51 47.75 2.92 -21.96
N ASN A 52 47.04 3.16 -23.08
CA ASN A 52 45.98 2.28 -23.61
C ASN A 52 46.54 1.42 -24.74
N ASP A 53 46.21 0.12 -24.76
CA ASP A 53 45.93 -0.69 -25.97
C ASP A 53 45.39 -2.07 -25.54
N ALA A 54 44.46 -2.73 -26.23
CA ALA A 54 43.75 -2.34 -27.46
C ALA A 54 42.27 -2.81 -27.47
N LYS A 55 41.50 -2.15 -28.34
CA LYS A 55 40.05 -2.27 -28.60
C LYS A 55 39.53 -3.69 -28.89
N THR A 56 38.28 -3.95 -28.51
CA THR A 56 37.23 -4.41 -29.45
C THR A 56 35.82 -4.04 -28.98
N ASN A 57 34.91 -3.81 -29.94
CA ASN A 57 33.58 -3.22 -29.73
C ASN A 57 32.56 -4.19 -29.10
N VAL A 58 31.70 -3.66 -28.23
CA VAL A 58 30.23 -3.79 -28.34
C VAL A 58 29.64 -2.38 -28.13
N ASN A 59 28.46 -2.11 -28.68
CA ASN A 59 27.84 -0.78 -28.66
C ASN A 59 27.50 -0.30 -27.24
N ASP A 60 27.61 1.02 -27.07
CA ASP A 60 27.28 1.77 -25.86
C ASP A 60 25.92 2.49 -26.01
N ASN A 61 25.51 3.17 -24.93
CA ASN A 61 24.41 4.13 -24.83
C ASN A 61 22.96 3.55 -24.81
N ASP A 62 22.07 3.98 -23.90
CA ASP A 62 22.28 4.96 -22.82
C ASP A 62 21.48 4.67 -21.55
N VAL A 63 22.16 4.83 -20.41
CA VAL A 63 21.59 4.83 -19.07
C VAL A 63 21.47 6.28 -18.64
N ASN A 64 20.26 6.73 -18.30
CA ASN A 64 20.08 8.06 -17.71
C ASN A 64 19.47 7.98 -16.31
N ALA A 65 20.33 8.06 -15.30
CA ALA A 65 19.95 8.05 -13.90
C ALA A 65 19.51 9.46 -13.46
N ASN A 66 18.28 9.59 -12.95
CA ASN A 66 17.83 10.80 -12.26
C ASN A 66 17.03 10.45 -11.00
N ALA A 67 17.76 10.02 -9.97
CA ALA A 67 17.19 9.71 -8.67
C ALA A 67 16.95 10.98 -7.86
N ASN A 68 15.74 11.53 -7.96
CA ASN A 68 15.24 12.58 -7.08
C ASN A 68 13.82 12.22 -6.60
N GLY A 69 13.75 11.51 -5.46
CA GLY A 69 12.49 11.10 -4.86
C GLY A 69 11.74 12.29 -4.27
N ARG A 70 10.70 12.77 -4.97
CA ARG A 70 9.69 13.63 -4.36
C ARG A 70 8.68 12.77 -3.63
N GLU A 71 8.63 12.88 -2.31
CA GLU A 71 7.51 12.33 -1.54
C GLU A 71 6.20 13.02 -1.96
N ALA A 72 5.20 12.21 -2.28
CA ALA A 72 3.86 12.68 -2.57
C ALA A 72 2.87 11.67 -1.98
N ALA A 73 2.24 12.03 -0.86
CA ALA A 73 0.99 11.40 -0.47
C ALA A 73 -0.09 11.71 -1.52
N PRO A 74 -1.11 10.86 -1.71
CA PRO A 74 -2.18 11.16 -2.65
C PRO A 74 -2.90 12.48 -2.29
N TYR A 75 -3.00 13.38 -3.26
CA TYR A 75 -3.97 14.49 -3.31
C TYR A 75 -3.84 15.72 -2.39
N GLU A 76 -2.66 16.02 -1.82
CA GLU A 76 -2.40 17.34 -1.17
C GLU A 76 -1.59 18.36 -2.01
N LEU A 77 -1.18 18.04 -3.26
CA LEU A 77 -0.37 18.93 -4.12
C LEU A 77 -1.13 19.57 -5.32
N GLN A 78 -2.35 20.05 -5.09
CA GLN A 78 -3.02 21.01 -5.99
C GLN A 78 -3.62 22.17 -5.17
N GLY A 79 -2.83 23.24 -4.95
CA GLY A 79 -3.26 24.28 -4.00
C GLY A 79 -2.61 25.66 -4.02
N GLN A 80 -1.51 25.93 -4.74
CA GLN A 80 -0.96 27.29 -4.83
C GLN A 80 0.05 27.48 -5.98
N PHE A 81 -0.22 28.45 -6.85
CA PHE A 81 0.80 29.19 -7.63
C PHE A 81 0.21 30.50 -8.16
N ARG A 82 0.22 31.54 -7.32
CA ARG A 82 0.24 32.96 -7.73
C ARG A 82 0.55 33.84 -6.53
N GLU A 83 1.64 34.59 -6.65
CA GLU A 83 2.00 35.71 -5.79
C GLU A 83 1.17 36.97 -6.19
N PRO A 84 1.12 38.04 -5.37
CA PRO A 84 2.28 38.92 -5.19
C PRO A 84 2.53 39.50 -3.78
N LEU A 85 3.82 39.74 -3.49
CA LEU A 85 4.41 40.92 -2.83
C LEU A 85 3.59 41.73 -1.79
N GLY A 86 4.13 41.85 -0.57
CA GLY A 86 3.62 42.77 0.48
C GLY A 86 4.57 42.95 1.66
N PHE A 87 5.72 43.61 1.44
CA PHE A 87 6.78 43.81 2.45
C PHE A 87 6.44 44.91 3.47
N LYS A 88 6.75 44.71 4.76
CA LYS A 88 6.96 45.78 5.77
C LYS A 88 7.68 45.23 7.02
N GLU A 89 8.52 46.07 7.62
CA GLU A 89 9.44 45.76 8.74
C GLU A 89 9.14 46.64 9.96
N GLY A 90 9.71 46.32 11.14
CA GLY A 90 10.06 47.32 12.18
C GLY A 90 9.75 46.99 13.65
N SER A 91 10.76 47.16 14.53
CA SER A 91 10.75 47.20 16.01
C SER A 91 10.32 45.92 16.78
N GLU A 92 11.00 45.38 17.82
CA GLU A 92 11.91 45.90 18.90
C GLU A 92 11.16 46.64 20.04
N GLU A 93 11.43 46.47 21.34
CA GLU A 93 12.40 45.62 22.10
C GLU A 93 11.91 45.34 23.57
N GLU A 94 12.78 44.78 24.44
CA GLU A 94 12.61 44.46 25.89
C GLU A 94 11.66 43.28 26.29
N GLY A 95 11.85 42.57 27.42
CA GLY A 95 13.02 42.51 28.32
C GLY A 95 12.78 41.93 29.74
N GLU A 96 13.14 40.64 29.97
CA GLU A 96 13.37 39.96 31.29
C GLU A 96 12.21 39.91 32.35
N PRO A 97 12.28 39.10 33.45
CA PRO A 97 13.22 38.02 33.78
C PRO A 97 12.57 36.63 34.05
N PHE A 98 13.43 35.63 34.33
CA PHE A 98 13.09 34.28 34.78
C PHE A 98 12.35 34.20 36.13
N ASP A 99 11.41 33.26 36.27
CA ASP A 99 11.21 32.47 37.50
C ASP A 99 10.71 31.03 37.17
N THR A 100 10.44 30.24 38.20
CA THR A 100 10.61 28.78 38.26
C THR A 100 9.45 27.90 37.74
N MET A 101 9.81 26.73 37.18
CA MET A 101 8.86 25.66 36.82
C MET A 101 8.56 24.72 38.00
N PRO A 102 7.30 24.42 38.33
CA PRO A 102 6.94 23.52 39.43
C PRO A 102 6.42 22.14 38.97
N PHE A 103 7.28 21.29 38.40
CA PHE A 103 6.95 19.86 38.19
C PHE A 103 8.12 18.94 38.61
N GLY A 104 8.03 18.42 39.84
CA GLY A 104 8.96 17.44 40.37
C GLY A 104 8.55 16.01 40.01
N PHE A 105 9.46 15.27 39.36
CA PHE A 105 9.34 13.81 39.22
C PHE A 105 9.68 13.13 40.55
N PRO A 106 8.95 12.07 40.97
CA PRO A 106 9.33 11.29 42.15
C PRO A 106 10.64 10.54 41.89
N LYS A 107 11.56 10.58 42.86
CA LYS A 107 12.81 9.80 42.79
C LYS A 107 12.51 8.31 43.01
N GLY A 108 12.78 7.48 42.00
CA GLY A 108 12.86 6.04 42.18
C GLY A 108 14.10 5.64 42.97
N SER A 109 13.93 4.73 43.93
CA SER A 109 15.02 4.08 44.66
C SER A 109 15.35 2.71 44.06
N ASP A 110 16.60 2.29 44.17
CA ASP A 110 17.13 1.07 43.54
C ASP A 110 16.45 -0.24 44.02
N GLY A 111 16.20 -1.15 43.08
CA GLY A 111 15.68 -2.50 43.35
C GLY A 111 15.44 -3.29 42.06
N PRO A 112 16.07 -4.46 41.85
CA PRO A 112 15.93 -5.22 40.60
C PRO A 112 14.71 -6.16 40.62
N GLY A 113 14.01 -6.26 39.48
CA GLY A 113 13.04 -7.34 39.24
C GLY A 113 11.56 -6.94 39.31
N ALA A 114 11.12 -6.06 38.40
CA ALA A 114 9.71 -5.93 38.05
C ALA A 114 9.56 -6.18 36.54
N SER A 115 8.86 -7.25 36.16
CA SER A 115 8.43 -7.47 34.78
C SER A 115 7.29 -6.52 34.45
N ILE A 116 7.51 -5.60 33.52
CA ILE A 116 6.44 -4.71 33.01
C ILE A 116 5.43 -5.57 32.26
N ASP A 117 4.17 -5.57 32.70
CA ASP A 117 3.12 -6.38 32.09
C ASP A 117 2.65 -5.73 30.76
N PRO A 118 2.60 -6.46 29.64
CA PRO A 118 2.01 -5.98 28.39
C PRO A 118 0.53 -5.59 28.45
N SER A 119 -0.18 -5.72 29.58
CA SER A 119 -1.52 -5.15 29.77
C SER A 119 -1.57 -3.68 30.21
N ASP A 120 -0.52 -3.13 30.84
CA ASP A 120 -0.63 -1.84 31.55
C ASP A 120 -0.81 -0.61 30.64
N TRP A 121 -0.52 -0.72 29.34
CA TRP A 121 -0.81 0.35 28.37
C TRP A 121 -2.31 0.52 28.09
N ALA A 122 -3.18 -0.38 28.54
CA ALA A 122 -4.59 -0.45 28.11
C ALA A 122 -5.58 0.36 28.96
N SER A 123 -5.23 0.78 30.18
CA SER A 123 -6.20 1.10 31.25
C SER A 123 -6.64 2.57 31.37
N SER A 124 -6.02 3.51 30.64
CA SER A 124 -6.35 4.95 30.73
C SER A 124 -7.50 5.37 29.79
N LEU A 125 -8.50 6.03 30.39
CA LEU A 125 -9.73 6.55 29.76
C LEU A 125 -9.47 7.40 28.50
N ALA A 126 -9.71 6.80 27.33
CA ALA A 126 -9.83 7.47 26.03
C ALA A 126 -10.63 6.57 25.07
N TYR A 127 -11.38 7.15 24.13
CA TYR A 127 -12.00 6.39 23.03
C TYR A 127 -10.91 5.95 22.05
N ARG A 128 -10.34 4.76 22.27
CA ARG A 128 -9.38 4.16 21.33
C ARG A 128 -10.16 3.60 20.14
N TYR A 129 -9.80 4.01 18.92
CA TYR A 129 -10.21 3.28 17.73
C TYR A 129 -9.79 1.81 17.90
N PRO A 130 -10.70 0.84 17.70
CA PRO A 130 -10.41 -0.55 18.00
C PRO A 130 -9.34 -1.07 17.05
N GLN A 131 -8.12 -1.21 17.57
CA GLN A 131 -7.16 -2.11 17.00
C GLN A 131 -7.67 -3.53 17.19
N VAL A 132 -8.06 -4.16 16.09
CA VAL A 132 -8.55 -5.55 16.06
C VAL A 132 -7.34 -6.43 15.74
N PRO A 133 -6.70 -7.07 16.73
CA PRO A 133 -5.58 -7.98 16.48
C PRO A 133 -6.07 -9.22 15.71
N LEU A 134 -5.15 -9.94 15.07
CA LEU A 134 -5.48 -11.22 14.45
C LEU A 134 -5.82 -12.26 15.53
N GLU A 135 -7.10 -12.63 15.63
CA GLU A 135 -7.64 -13.57 16.63
C GLU A 135 -7.32 -15.02 16.22
N VAL A 136 -6.10 -15.45 16.53
CA VAL A 136 -5.56 -16.76 16.11
C VAL A 136 -6.43 -17.94 16.55
N GLU A 137 -7.00 -17.89 17.76
CA GLU A 137 -7.77 -19.01 18.33
C GLU A 137 -9.20 -19.09 17.77
N GLU A 138 -9.82 -17.94 17.52
CA GLU A 138 -11.18 -17.85 16.96
C GLU A 138 -11.24 -18.11 15.44
N TYR A 139 -10.08 -18.19 14.76
CA TYR A 139 -10.02 -18.51 13.32
C TYR A 139 -10.84 -19.78 12.98
N PRO A 140 -11.90 -19.67 12.16
CA PRO A 140 -12.66 -20.82 11.68
C PRO A 140 -11.83 -21.63 10.68
N VAL A 141 -11.45 -22.84 11.09
CA VAL A 141 -10.83 -23.84 10.21
C VAL A 141 -11.84 -24.29 9.15
N ALA A 142 -11.38 -24.48 7.91
CA ALA A 142 -12.24 -24.92 6.81
C ALA A 142 -12.82 -26.33 7.04
N PRO A 143 -14.05 -26.61 6.59
CA PRO A 143 -14.66 -27.92 6.73
C PRO A 143 -13.96 -28.96 5.85
N ALA A 144 -13.78 -30.18 6.37
CA ALA A 144 -13.34 -31.31 5.56
C ALA A 144 -14.32 -31.57 4.40
N PRO A 145 -13.84 -31.93 3.18
CA PRO A 145 -12.48 -32.34 2.86
C PRO A 145 -11.55 -31.21 2.36
N LEU A 146 -11.86 -29.93 2.60
CA LEU A 146 -11.04 -28.82 2.08
C LEU A 146 -9.64 -28.78 2.67
N THR A 147 -8.63 -28.72 1.81
CA THR A 147 -7.23 -28.45 2.19
C THR A 147 -6.79 -27.07 1.70
N LEU A 148 -6.01 -26.35 2.52
CA LEU A 148 -5.45 -25.03 2.19
C LEU A 148 -4.24 -25.20 1.26
N GLU A 149 -4.20 -24.45 0.15
CA GLU A 149 -3.15 -24.54 -0.89
C GLU A 149 -2.31 -23.26 -1.00
N GLN A 150 -2.90 -22.08 -0.89
CA GLN A 150 -2.20 -20.79 -0.98
C GLN A 150 -2.90 -19.68 -0.18
N VAL A 151 -2.14 -18.75 0.41
CA VAL A 151 -2.66 -17.61 1.19
C VAL A 151 -2.03 -16.30 0.72
N HIS A 152 -2.86 -15.28 0.46
CA HIS A 152 -2.44 -13.91 0.16
C HIS A 152 -2.94 -12.95 1.24
N VAL A 153 -2.04 -12.42 2.06
CA VAL A 153 -2.31 -11.37 3.03
C VAL A 153 -2.00 -10.00 2.40
N TYR A 154 -2.90 -9.05 2.59
CA TYR A 154 -2.73 -7.63 2.30
C TYR A 154 -2.95 -6.86 3.59
N VAL A 155 -2.02 -5.98 3.96
CA VAL A 155 -2.05 -5.32 5.28
C VAL A 155 -1.60 -3.87 5.19
N ARG A 156 -2.38 -2.97 5.78
CA ARG A 156 -2.01 -1.56 5.93
C ARG A 156 -0.78 -1.44 6.82
N HIS A 157 0.08 -0.46 6.56
CA HIS A 157 1.12 -0.08 7.51
C HIS A 157 0.59 0.17 8.94
N GLY A 158 1.47 0.04 9.93
CA GLY A 158 1.16 0.34 11.33
C GLY A 158 0.93 1.82 11.61
N GLU A 159 0.78 2.14 12.90
CA GLU A 159 0.65 3.49 13.43
C GLU A 159 1.77 4.41 12.95
N ARG A 160 1.39 5.65 12.60
CA ARG A 160 2.29 6.68 12.10
C ARG A 160 1.90 8.06 12.64
N THR A 161 2.81 9.01 12.52
CA THR A 161 2.49 10.43 12.65
C THR A 161 1.47 10.88 11.57
N PRO A 162 0.79 12.02 11.77
CA PRO A 162 -0.03 12.63 10.72
C PRO A 162 0.83 13.06 9.52
N VAL A 163 0.23 13.12 8.33
CA VAL A 163 0.93 13.53 7.09
C VAL A 163 1.14 15.05 6.96
N GLY A 164 0.62 15.83 7.91
CA GLY A 164 0.77 17.29 7.94
C GLY A 164 0.32 17.89 9.27
N VAL A 165 0.96 18.98 9.68
CA VAL A 165 0.67 19.70 10.94
C VAL A 165 -0.69 20.38 10.86
N ARG A 166 -1.60 19.98 11.76
CA ARG A 166 -2.98 20.51 11.89
C ARG A 166 -3.36 20.46 13.37
N LEU A 167 -4.37 21.25 13.77
CA LEU A 167 -4.88 21.26 15.15
C LEU A 167 -3.84 21.62 16.24
N ALA A 168 -2.70 22.22 15.87
CA ALA A 168 -1.59 22.45 16.80
C ALA A 168 -1.72 23.70 17.67
N GLY A 169 -2.43 24.73 17.19
CA GLY A 169 -2.71 25.93 17.97
C GLY A 169 -3.78 25.70 19.06
N PRO A 170 -3.86 26.60 20.06
CA PRO A 170 -4.98 26.61 20.98
C PRO A 170 -6.29 26.91 20.23
N PRO A 171 -7.43 26.34 20.64
CA PRO A 171 -7.63 25.50 21.82
C PRO A 171 -7.43 23.99 21.58
N ALA A 172 -6.91 23.56 20.42
CA ALA A 172 -6.74 22.14 20.11
C ALA A 172 -5.44 21.54 20.69
N ASN A 173 -4.32 22.24 20.56
CA ASN A 173 -3.03 21.90 21.19
C ASN A 173 -2.48 20.49 20.88
N VAL A 174 -2.79 19.91 19.70
CA VAL A 174 -2.18 18.65 19.26
C VAL A 174 -0.69 18.90 18.96
N PRO A 175 0.27 18.09 19.41
CA PRO A 175 1.68 18.36 19.17
C PRO A 175 2.03 18.50 17.69
N GLU A 176 2.80 19.53 17.34
CA GLU A 176 3.43 19.67 16.02
C GLU A 176 4.57 18.67 15.84
N HIS A 177 5.37 18.48 16.89
CA HIS A 177 6.52 17.57 16.91
C HIS A 177 6.21 16.28 17.69
N TRP A 178 6.53 15.14 17.10
CA TRP A 178 6.14 13.81 17.59
C TRP A 178 7.39 13.02 17.95
N ASN A 179 7.64 12.85 19.25
CA ASN A 179 8.82 12.15 19.78
C ASN A 179 8.48 10.69 20.12
N MET A 180 8.55 9.81 19.11
CA MET A 180 8.10 8.40 19.19
C MET A 180 8.62 7.52 18.03
N CYS A 181 9.77 7.87 17.46
CA CYS A 181 10.43 7.15 16.35
C CYS A 181 11.88 6.76 16.72
N HIS A 182 12.13 6.33 17.95
CA HIS A 182 13.46 6.00 18.46
C HIS A 182 14.06 4.76 17.78
N THR A 183 13.25 3.76 17.40
CA THR A 183 13.72 2.54 16.72
C THR A 183 14.13 2.83 15.28
N ALA A 184 13.44 3.76 14.61
CA ALA A 184 13.71 4.18 13.23
C ALA A 184 15.14 4.72 13.03
N GLN A 185 15.75 5.22 14.11
CA GLN A 185 16.96 6.01 14.07
C GLN A 185 18.25 5.19 14.13
N ARG A 186 18.16 3.85 14.22
CA ARG A 186 19.32 2.93 14.19
C ARG A 186 19.43 2.23 12.85
N PHE A 187 20.23 2.78 11.93
CA PHE A 187 20.47 2.15 10.64
C PHE A 187 21.33 0.89 10.80
N GLY A 188 20.73 -0.27 10.48
CA GLY A 188 21.51 -1.43 10.06
C GLY A 188 22.20 -1.13 8.73
N SER A 189 23.44 -0.64 8.78
CA SER A 189 24.24 -0.31 7.60
C SER A 189 24.30 -1.49 6.63
N ALA A 190 23.97 -1.24 5.36
CA ALA A 190 24.32 -2.14 4.27
C ALA A 190 25.84 -2.05 4.03
N VAL A 191 26.64 -2.69 4.89
CA VAL A 191 28.09 -2.67 4.81
C VAL A 191 28.52 -3.43 3.55
N CYS A 192 29.06 -2.70 2.56
CA CYS A 192 29.68 -3.28 1.38
C CYS A 192 31.05 -3.89 1.73
N ASP A 193 31.03 -4.99 2.48
CA ASP A 193 32.21 -5.64 3.05
C ASP A 193 33.00 -6.49 2.02
N MET A 194 33.14 -5.96 0.79
CA MET A 194 33.95 -6.54 -0.28
C MET A 194 35.46 -6.54 0.01
N LEU A 195 35.92 -5.88 1.07
CA LEU A 195 37.34 -5.75 1.41
C LEU A 195 37.85 -6.77 2.45
N SER A 196 36.97 -7.57 3.06
CA SER A 196 37.37 -8.61 4.03
C SER A 196 37.73 -9.96 3.39
N MET A 197 37.42 -10.21 2.12
CA MET A 197 37.82 -11.44 1.40
C MET A 197 39.29 -11.43 0.92
N GLY A 198 40.13 -10.55 1.49
CA GLY A 198 41.52 -10.31 1.07
C GLY A 198 42.62 -10.84 2.00
N SER A 199 42.32 -11.62 3.04
CA SER A 199 43.36 -12.20 3.92
C SER A 199 42.90 -13.39 4.79
N LYS A 200 42.95 -14.61 4.25
CA LYS A 200 44.08 -15.54 4.47
C LYS A 200 43.74 -16.96 4.01
N ASP A 201 44.42 -17.39 2.95
CA ASP A 201 44.71 -18.81 2.75
C ASP A 201 45.83 -19.22 3.73
N SER A 202 45.47 -20.00 4.75
CA SER A 202 46.37 -20.72 5.65
C SER A 202 45.55 -21.68 6.52
N GLY A 203 45.20 -22.84 5.98
CA GLY A 203 44.31 -23.80 6.65
C GLY A 203 44.93 -24.51 7.86
N LEU A 204 44.08 -24.90 8.81
CA LEU A 204 44.32 -25.94 9.81
C LEU A 204 42.97 -26.52 10.28
N GLY A 205 42.99 -27.70 10.91
CA GLY A 205 41.80 -28.48 11.23
C GLY A 205 40.90 -27.88 12.33
N GLY A 206 39.70 -28.44 12.47
CA GLY A 206 38.71 -27.96 13.44
C GLY A 206 39.01 -28.39 14.88
N GLU A 207 38.99 -27.43 15.79
CA GLU A 207 38.84 -27.62 17.24
C GLU A 207 37.71 -26.74 17.77
N ALA A 208 37.29 -26.94 19.02
CA ALA A 208 36.17 -26.22 19.62
C ALA A 208 36.45 -24.71 19.75
N LEU A 209 35.39 -23.90 19.62
CA LEU A 209 35.48 -22.43 19.73
C LEU A 209 35.98 -22.05 21.14
N SER A 210 37.20 -21.54 21.23
CA SER A 210 37.75 -21.04 22.49
C SER A 210 37.06 -19.75 22.92
N SER A 211 37.08 -19.44 24.23
CA SER A 211 36.48 -18.22 24.78
C SER A 211 37.05 -16.93 24.15
N ALA A 212 38.31 -16.95 23.70
CA ALA A 212 38.90 -15.85 22.94
C ALA A 212 38.18 -15.59 21.60
N GLY A 213 37.62 -16.63 20.97
CA GLY A 213 36.77 -16.52 19.79
C GLY A 213 35.43 -15.85 20.11
N GLU A 214 34.79 -16.22 21.22
CA GLU A 214 33.56 -15.56 21.70
C GLU A 214 33.81 -14.08 22.03
N TYR A 215 34.86 -13.76 22.79
CA TYR A 215 35.24 -12.37 23.07
C TYR A 215 35.51 -11.56 21.80
N LYS A 216 36.13 -12.16 20.77
CA LYS A 216 36.34 -11.50 19.47
C LYS A 216 35.02 -11.24 18.75
N LEU A 217 34.08 -12.19 18.76
CA LEU A 217 32.79 -12.07 18.07
C LEU A 217 31.82 -11.13 18.80
N LEU A 218 31.83 -11.13 20.14
CA LEU A 218 31.20 -10.10 20.97
C LEU A 218 31.77 -8.71 20.66
N ARG A 219 33.10 -8.57 20.61
CA ARG A 219 33.74 -7.28 20.31
C ARG A 219 33.44 -6.79 18.90
N LEU A 220 33.32 -7.69 17.91
CA LEU A 220 32.89 -7.34 16.55
C LEU A 220 31.44 -6.82 16.55
N ARG A 221 30.49 -7.55 17.14
CA ARG A 221 29.10 -7.08 17.31
C ARG A 221 28.99 -5.75 18.07
N GLN A 222 29.86 -5.54 19.04
CA GLN A 222 29.92 -4.29 19.80
C GLN A 222 30.52 -3.14 18.98
N ILE A 223 31.47 -3.42 18.09
CA ILE A 223 32.01 -2.44 17.12
C ILE A 223 30.98 -2.12 16.04
N GLU A 224 30.28 -3.12 15.50
CA GLU A 224 29.12 -2.93 14.59
C GLU A 224 28.08 -2.00 15.23
N SER A 225 27.74 -2.25 16.52
CA SER A 225 26.82 -1.41 17.30
C SER A 225 27.33 0.00 17.61
N LEU A 226 28.64 0.27 17.47
CA LEU A 226 29.25 1.58 17.68
C LEU A 226 29.44 2.37 16.37
N LEU A 227 29.27 1.73 15.20
CA LEU A 227 29.47 2.31 13.88
C LEU A 227 28.17 2.47 13.07
N GLN A 228 27.00 2.25 13.68
CA GLN A 228 25.72 2.52 13.01
C GLN A 228 25.48 4.04 12.91
N PRO A 229 25.27 4.60 11.70
CA PRO A 229 24.86 5.98 11.56
C PRO A 229 23.45 6.15 12.14
N ARG A 230 23.20 7.30 12.77
CA ARG A 230 21.89 7.63 13.34
C ARG A 230 21.14 8.60 12.45
N LYS A 231 19.85 8.35 12.22
CA LYS A 231 18.92 9.37 11.71
C LYS A 231 18.55 10.29 12.87
N ILE A 232 18.53 11.59 12.63
CA ILE A 232 17.91 12.59 13.52
C ILE A 232 17.03 13.50 12.67
N VAL A 233 15.97 14.07 13.25
CA VAL A 233 15.13 15.05 12.54
C VAL A 233 15.62 16.45 12.91
N GLU A 234 16.05 17.19 11.91
CA GLU A 234 16.42 18.60 12.00
C GLU A 234 15.19 19.47 11.70
N ARG A 235 14.91 20.44 12.57
CA ARG A 235 13.82 21.41 12.42
C ARG A 235 14.31 22.64 11.64
N LYS A 236 13.38 23.47 11.18
CA LYS A 236 13.67 24.70 10.39
C LYS A 236 14.59 25.71 11.10
N ASP A 237 14.73 25.63 12.42
CA ASP A 237 15.63 26.47 13.23
C ASP A 237 17.02 25.86 13.47
N GLY A 238 17.36 24.77 12.77
CA GLY A 238 18.64 24.06 12.88
C GLY A 238 18.79 23.19 14.14
N LYS A 239 17.75 23.09 14.98
CA LYS A 239 17.75 22.18 16.14
C LYS A 239 17.36 20.78 15.68
N ALA A 240 18.15 19.77 16.09
CA ALA A 240 17.85 18.38 15.82
C ALA A 240 17.50 17.62 17.10
N PHE A 241 16.52 16.70 17.01
CA PHE A 241 15.98 15.95 18.14
C PHE A 241 16.05 14.44 17.90
N GLU A 242 16.55 13.70 18.89
CA GLU A 242 16.54 12.23 18.91
C GLU A 242 15.14 11.75 19.33
N GLY A 243 14.66 10.69 18.66
CA GLY A 243 13.29 10.18 18.76
C GLY A 243 12.21 10.95 17.96
N GLU A 244 12.49 12.17 17.50
CA GLU A 244 11.54 12.93 16.68
C GLU A 244 11.29 12.27 15.32
N CYS A 245 10.01 12.23 14.94
CA CYS A 245 9.49 11.65 13.71
C CYS A 245 9.32 12.70 12.60
N LEU A 246 9.50 12.30 11.34
CA LEU A 246 8.97 13.05 10.20
C LEU A 246 7.44 12.92 10.09
N LEU A 247 6.83 13.74 9.24
CA LEU A 247 5.40 13.65 8.90
C LEU A 247 5.11 12.37 8.12
N GLY A 248 4.10 11.60 8.56
CA GLY A 248 3.75 10.32 7.97
C GLY A 248 4.75 9.17 8.21
N GLU A 249 5.69 9.30 9.16
CA GLU A 249 6.67 8.27 9.52
C GLU A 249 6.10 7.20 10.46
N LEU A 250 6.57 5.95 10.32
CA LEU A 250 6.13 4.81 11.15
C LEU A 250 6.72 4.93 12.56
N THR A 251 5.84 4.99 13.57
CA THR A 251 6.24 5.15 14.98
C THR A 251 6.70 3.82 15.58
N ASP A 252 7.30 3.87 16.76
CA ASP A 252 7.68 2.66 17.51
C ASP A 252 6.46 1.80 17.87
N LEU A 253 5.29 2.42 18.08
CA LEU A 253 4.02 1.72 18.22
C LEU A 253 3.63 0.98 16.93
N GLY A 254 3.74 1.65 15.77
CA GLY A 254 3.44 1.05 14.47
C GLY A 254 4.35 -0.12 14.10
N ARG A 255 5.59 -0.14 14.60
CA ARG A 255 6.49 -1.29 14.53
C ARG A 255 6.01 -2.44 15.42
N HIS A 256 5.62 -2.13 16.65
CA HIS A 256 5.16 -3.13 17.60
C HIS A 256 3.85 -3.82 17.15
N THR A 257 2.86 -3.07 16.66
CA THR A 257 1.59 -3.64 16.18
C THR A 257 1.80 -4.52 14.94
N THR A 258 2.67 -4.13 14.02
CA THR A 258 2.99 -4.90 12.81
C THR A 258 3.87 -6.13 13.10
N TYR A 259 4.80 -6.04 14.05
CA TYR A 259 5.50 -7.22 14.60
C TYR A 259 4.51 -8.24 15.20
N ASN A 260 3.59 -7.78 16.05
CA ASN A 260 2.58 -8.64 16.68
C ASN A 260 1.64 -9.29 15.65
N PHE A 261 1.31 -8.58 14.56
CA PHE A 261 0.58 -9.15 13.42
C PHE A 261 1.38 -10.29 12.77
N GLY A 262 2.68 -10.10 12.52
CA GLY A 262 3.57 -11.16 12.02
C GLY A 262 3.66 -12.38 12.95
N ALA A 263 3.78 -12.15 14.26
CA ALA A 263 3.79 -13.22 15.26
C ALA A 263 2.47 -14.00 15.33
N ASN A 264 1.32 -13.33 15.14
CA ASN A 264 0.03 -14.01 15.04
C ASN A 264 -0.17 -14.74 13.70
N LEU A 265 0.38 -14.23 12.58
CA LEU A 265 0.45 -14.98 11.32
C LEU A 265 1.27 -16.27 11.49
N ARG A 266 2.36 -16.25 12.26
CA ARG A 266 3.12 -17.45 12.64
C ARG A 266 2.25 -18.42 13.44
N ARG A 267 1.69 -17.97 14.56
CA ARG A 267 0.84 -18.82 15.42
C ARG A 267 -0.30 -19.48 14.63
N LEU A 268 -0.89 -18.75 13.66
CA LEU A 268 -1.95 -19.29 12.80
C LEU A 268 -1.41 -20.26 11.73
N TYR A 269 -0.59 -19.78 10.80
CA TYR A 269 -0.25 -20.54 9.58
C TYR A 269 0.95 -21.49 9.73
N ILE A 270 1.75 -21.36 10.80
CA ILE A 270 2.79 -22.32 11.17
C ILE A 270 2.26 -23.19 12.31
N ASP A 271 2.02 -22.62 13.48
CA ASP A 271 1.92 -23.41 14.71
C ASP A 271 0.55 -24.11 14.87
N ARG A 272 -0.57 -23.44 14.50
CA ARG A 272 -1.94 -24.00 14.57
C ARG A 272 -2.32 -24.83 13.35
N LEU A 273 -1.99 -24.37 12.13
CA LEU A 273 -2.44 -24.99 10.88
C LEU A 273 -1.40 -25.89 10.21
N GLY A 274 -0.11 -25.80 10.58
CA GLY A 274 0.97 -26.53 9.90
C GLY A 274 1.11 -26.22 8.40
N PHE A 275 0.60 -25.07 7.95
CA PHE A 275 0.45 -24.76 6.53
C PHE A 275 1.78 -24.38 5.86
N ILE A 276 2.68 -23.68 6.54
CA ILE A 276 4.06 -23.42 6.07
C ILE A 276 5.11 -23.89 7.09
N PRO A 277 6.35 -24.20 6.66
CA PRO A 277 7.39 -24.71 7.55
C PRO A 277 7.73 -23.74 8.68
N SER A 278 8.03 -24.27 9.87
CA SER A 278 8.38 -23.48 11.06
C SER A 278 9.75 -22.79 10.98
N THR A 279 10.63 -23.28 10.11
CA THR A 279 11.92 -22.70 9.73
C THR A 279 11.94 -22.47 8.22
N LEU A 280 12.27 -21.25 7.79
CA LEU A 280 12.40 -20.90 6.37
C LEU A 280 13.68 -21.53 5.80
N ALA A 281 13.49 -22.57 4.99
CA ALA A 281 14.57 -23.28 4.27
C ALA A 281 14.58 -23.00 2.76
N ASN A 282 13.44 -22.61 2.18
CA ASN A 282 13.30 -22.22 0.79
C ASN A 282 12.64 -20.82 0.71
N PRO A 283 13.36 -19.76 0.28
CA PRO A 283 12.79 -18.42 0.19
C PRO A 283 11.71 -18.28 -0.90
N SER A 284 11.55 -19.26 -1.80
CA SER A 284 10.48 -19.29 -2.80
C SER A 284 9.13 -19.80 -2.26
N THR A 285 9.11 -20.45 -1.08
CA THR A 285 7.84 -20.85 -0.43
C THR A 285 7.01 -19.63 0.02
N VAL A 286 7.67 -18.47 0.18
CA VAL A 286 7.10 -17.22 0.68
C VAL A 286 7.33 -16.03 -0.28
N TYR A 287 6.40 -15.08 -0.30
CA TYR A 287 6.51 -13.87 -1.11
C TYR A 287 6.18 -12.62 -0.29
N PHE A 288 7.19 -11.79 -0.06
CA PHE A 288 7.04 -10.50 0.63
C PHE A 288 7.15 -9.35 -0.37
N ARG A 289 6.18 -8.44 -0.36
CA ARG A 289 6.17 -7.25 -1.22
C ARG A 289 5.60 -6.03 -0.50
N THR A 290 6.11 -4.85 -0.80
CA THR A 290 5.64 -3.55 -0.29
C THR A 290 5.54 -2.53 -1.41
N THR A 291 4.70 -1.51 -1.23
CA THR A 291 4.85 -0.25 -1.98
C THR A 291 6.18 0.44 -1.63
N ASN A 292 6.72 1.26 -2.53
CA ASN A 292 7.93 2.04 -2.28
C ASN A 292 7.67 3.27 -1.37
N VAL A 293 7.23 3.03 -0.13
CA VAL A 293 7.01 4.05 0.90
C VAL A 293 7.65 3.55 2.21
N PRO A 294 8.47 4.34 2.93
CA PRO A 294 9.24 3.86 4.07
C PRO A 294 8.39 3.09 5.09
N ARG A 295 7.31 3.69 5.59
CA ARG A 295 6.41 3.06 6.58
C ARG A 295 5.80 1.72 6.17
N THR A 296 5.57 1.45 4.88
CA THR A 296 5.08 0.13 4.43
C THR A 296 6.21 -0.89 4.36
N THR A 297 7.40 -0.46 3.91
CA THR A 297 8.60 -1.30 3.90
C THR A 297 9.00 -1.71 5.32
N GLU A 298 8.98 -0.76 6.25
CA GLU A 298 9.30 -0.98 7.65
C GLU A 298 8.24 -1.85 8.34
N SER A 299 6.94 -1.59 8.12
CA SER A 299 5.87 -2.48 8.60
C SER A 299 6.06 -3.93 8.13
N LEU A 300 6.48 -4.13 6.87
CA LEU A 300 6.75 -5.45 6.32
C LEU A 300 7.99 -6.11 6.95
N GLN A 301 9.03 -5.34 7.28
CA GLN A 301 10.21 -5.85 8.00
C GLN A 301 9.82 -6.38 9.39
N GLU A 302 8.97 -5.66 10.13
CA GLU A 302 8.51 -6.13 11.44
C GLU A 302 7.60 -7.36 11.34
N ILE A 303 6.70 -7.40 10.34
CA ILE A 303 5.88 -8.59 10.06
C ILE A 303 6.74 -9.81 9.73
N ILE A 304 7.81 -9.63 8.94
CA ILE A 304 8.76 -10.70 8.63
C ILE A 304 9.47 -11.17 9.91
N ARG A 305 9.93 -10.25 10.77
CA ARG A 305 10.58 -10.59 12.06
C ARG A 305 9.65 -11.34 13.01
N GLY A 306 8.35 -11.06 13.00
CA GLY A 306 7.35 -11.81 13.77
C GLY A 306 7.05 -13.19 13.18
N LEU A 307 7.00 -13.30 11.84
CA LEU A 307 6.67 -14.54 11.13
C LEU A 307 7.84 -15.55 11.11
N TYR A 308 9.03 -15.06 10.76
CA TYR A 308 10.30 -15.78 10.76
C TYR A 308 11.38 -14.93 11.47
N PRO A 309 11.49 -15.06 12.81
CA PRO A 309 12.63 -14.55 13.56
C PRO A 309 13.98 -15.07 13.02
N ASN A 310 15.08 -14.39 13.34
CA ASN A 310 16.40 -14.69 12.76
C ASN A 310 16.88 -16.14 12.99
N ASP A 311 16.51 -16.78 14.09
CA ASP A 311 16.84 -18.19 14.38
C ASP A 311 15.95 -19.20 13.62
N LYS A 312 14.90 -18.72 12.94
CA LYS A 312 13.98 -19.48 12.08
C LYS A 312 14.26 -19.30 10.59
N CYS A 313 15.36 -18.66 10.20
CA CYS A 313 15.83 -18.58 8.83
C CYS A 313 17.13 -19.39 8.67
N LEU A 314 17.21 -20.28 7.69
CA LEU A 314 18.50 -20.88 7.34
C LEU A 314 19.42 -19.83 6.67
N PRO A 315 20.75 -19.92 6.78
CA PRO A 315 21.68 -18.88 6.29
C PRO A 315 21.50 -18.50 4.81
N ASN A 316 21.10 -19.46 3.97
CA ASN A 316 20.90 -19.26 2.54
C ASN A 316 19.43 -18.95 2.15
N ALA A 317 18.54 -18.77 3.13
CA ALA A 317 17.09 -18.66 2.95
C ALA A 317 16.53 -17.34 3.54
N VAL A 318 17.22 -16.23 3.25
CA VAL A 318 16.86 -14.89 3.73
C VAL A 318 15.54 -14.41 3.10
N PRO A 319 14.56 -13.88 3.88
CA PRO A 319 13.34 -13.28 3.36
C PRO A 319 13.59 -12.13 2.37
N VAL A 320 13.15 -12.29 1.11
CA VAL A 320 13.29 -11.25 0.07
C VAL A 320 12.07 -10.33 0.05
N ILE A 321 12.24 -9.09 0.50
CA ILE A 321 11.27 -8.00 0.28
C ILE A 321 11.36 -7.53 -1.18
N ARG A 322 10.22 -7.46 -1.86
CA ARG A 322 10.09 -6.99 -3.25
C ARG A 322 9.40 -5.63 -3.28
N VAL A 323 9.85 -4.76 -4.19
CA VAL A 323 9.32 -3.41 -4.41
C VAL A 323 9.19 -3.20 -5.91
N ARG A 324 8.22 -2.41 -6.38
CA ARG A 324 8.11 -2.00 -7.79
C ARG A 324 8.42 -0.51 -7.95
N ASN A 325 8.79 -0.10 -9.16
CA ASN A 325 8.77 1.31 -9.52
C ASN A 325 7.32 1.82 -9.47
N GLY A 326 7.14 3.13 -9.27
CA GLY A 326 5.81 3.73 -9.19
C GLY A 326 4.91 3.40 -10.39
N ARG A 327 5.43 3.39 -11.62
CA ARG A 327 4.64 3.09 -12.83
C ARG A 327 4.00 1.68 -12.80
N ASP A 328 4.75 0.73 -12.28
CA ASP A 328 4.44 -0.71 -12.31
C ASP A 328 3.65 -1.14 -11.05
N GLU A 329 3.46 -0.22 -10.11
CA GLU A 329 2.80 -0.46 -8.83
C GLU A 329 1.29 -0.69 -9.02
N ASN A 330 0.76 -1.68 -8.31
CA ASN A 330 -0.63 -2.09 -8.30
C ASN A 330 -1.13 -2.49 -6.90
N LEU A 331 -0.30 -2.41 -5.85
CA LEU A 331 -0.76 -2.52 -4.46
C LEU A 331 -1.63 -1.34 -4.00
N ILE A 332 -1.79 -0.31 -4.85
CA ILE A 332 -2.63 0.88 -4.68
C ILE A 332 -3.29 1.25 -6.02
N GLY A 333 -4.42 1.96 -5.96
CA GLY A 333 -5.02 2.59 -7.14
C GLY A 333 -4.09 3.68 -7.68
N ASN A 334 -3.37 3.37 -8.76
CA ASN A 334 -2.20 4.14 -9.21
C ASN A 334 -2.59 5.40 -10.02
N THR A 335 -3.17 6.39 -9.34
CA THR A 335 -3.61 7.67 -9.94
C THR A 335 -2.48 8.50 -10.53
N TYR A 336 -1.30 8.49 -9.91
CA TYR A 336 -0.17 9.29 -10.38
C TYR A 336 0.34 8.85 -11.75
N SER A 337 0.26 7.55 -12.08
CA SER A 337 0.55 7.02 -13.41
C SER A 337 -0.70 6.89 -14.29
N CYS A 338 -1.89 6.73 -13.71
CA CYS A 338 -3.16 6.59 -14.44
C CYS A 338 -4.02 7.86 -14.40
N LYS A 339 -3.88 8.71 -15.42
CA LYS A 339 -4.59 9.99 -15.50
C LYS A 339 -6.10 9.87 -15.71
N ARG A 340 -6.57 8.76 -16.30
CA ARG A 340 -8.01 8.43 -16.32
C ARG A 340 -8.56 8.13 -14.91
N LEU A 341 -7.88 7.30 -14.13
CA LEU A 341 -8.28 6.97 -12.75
C LEU A 341 -8.25 8.20 -11.84
N GLU A 342 -7.23 9.05 -11.99
CA GLU A 342 -7.15 10.34 -11.29
C GLU A 342 -8.36 11.23 -11.60
N ALA A 343 -8.68 11.45 -12.88
CA ALA A 343 -9.84 12.27 -13.27
C ALA A 343 -11.17 11.72 -12.76
N LEU A 344 -11.34 10.39 -12.70
CA LEU A 344 -12.51 9.76 -12.10
C LEU A 344 -12.59 10.03 -10.60
N GLN A 345 -11.50 9.82 -9.85
CA GLN A 345 -11.47 10.03 -8.40
C GLN A 345 -11.70 11.50 -8.01
N ILE A 346 -11.18 12.48 -8.76
CA ILE A 346 -11.53 13.91 -8.58
C ILE A 346 -13.05 14.11 -8.70
N GLY A 347 -13.68 13.50 -9.70
CA GLY A 347 -15.13 13.59 -9.92
C GLY A 347 -15.96 13.03 -8.76
N PHE A 348 -15.53 11.89 -8.21
CA PHE A 348 -16.18 11.29 -7.03
C PHE A 348 -15.93 12.10 -5.75
N ALA A 349 -14.70 12.60 -5.53
CA ALA A 349 -14.39 13.47 -4.40
C ALA A 349 -15.20 14.77 -4.42
N LYS A 350 -15.40 15.38 -5.60
CA LYS A 350 -16.30 16.54 -5.75
C LYS A 350 -17.76 16.17 -5.45
N ALA A 351 -18.27 15.08 -6.03
CA ALA A 351 -19.65 14.65 -5.77
C ALA A 351 -19.90 14.34 -4.28
N ALA A 352 -18.89 13.83 -3.56
CA ALA A 352 -18.93 13.69 -2.12
C ALA A 352 -18.96 15.04 -1.40
N ALA A 353 -18.13 16.01 -1.79
CA ALA A 353 -18.17 17.37 -1.24
C ALA A 353 -19.55 18.01 -1.43
N ASP A 354 -20.09 18.01 -2.66
CA ASP A 354 -21.41 18.55 -2.99
C ASP A 354 -22.54 17.90 -2.14
N ALA A 355 -22.43 16.60 -1.82
CA ALA A 355 -23.44 15.86 -1.05
C ALA A 355 -23.30 15.97 0.49
N PHE A 356 -22.07 15.99 1.03
CA PHE A 356 -21.82 15.89 2.48
C PHE A 356 -21.50 17.23 3.14
N ASN A 357 -21.01 18.24 2.41
CA ASN A 357 -20.72 19.56 2.98
C ASN A 357 -21.92 20.21 3.72
N PRO A 358 -23.19 20.13 3.22
CA PRO A 358 -24.35 20.61 3.97
C PRO A 358 -24.66 19.80 5.25
N THR A 359 -24.20 18.54 5.32
CA THR A 359 -24.32 17.73 6.53
C THR A 359 -23.25 18.12 7.55
N LEU A 360 -22.03 18.43 7.11
CA LEU A 360 -20.93 18.86 7.98
C LEU A 360 -21.12 20.27 8.56
N GLU A 361 -21.91 21.13 7.91
CA GLU A 361 -22.22 22.50 8.36
C GLU A 361 -22.76 22.55 9.80
N ARG A 362 -23.53 21.55 10.23
CA ARG A 362 -24.05 21.42 11.61
C ARG A 362 -22.96 21.28 12.68
N LEU A 363 -21.71 21.04 12.27
CA LEU A 363 -20.55 20.84 13.14
C LEU A 363 -19.66 22.10 13.24
N ASP A 364 -19.84 23.11 12.38
CA ASP A 364 -18.99 24.31 12.34
C ASP A 364 -18.97 25.04 13.70
N SER A 365 -20.15 25.22 14.32
CA SER A 365 -20.31 25.84 15.64
C SER A 365 -19.57 25.10 16.76
N LYS A 366 -19.29 23.80 16.59
CA LYS A 366 -18.48 23.00 17.52
C LYS A 366 -16.99 23.06 17.16
N LEU A 367 -16.65 22.92 15.88
CA LEU A 367 -15.31 22.56 15.41
C LEU A 367 -14.48 23.71 14.82
N SER A 368 -15.09 24.75 14.26
CA SER A 368 -14.36 25.83 13.56
C SER A 368 -13.30 26.53 14.42
N LYS A 369 -13.51 26.58 15.74
CA LYS A 369 -12.55 27.09 16.73
C LYS A 369 -11.21 26.34 16.76
N TYR A 370 -11.16 25.08 16.30
CA TYR A 370 -9.94 24.26 16.22
C TYR A 370 -9.22 24.35 14.86
N ILE A 371 -9.85 24.98 13.86
CA ILE A 371 -9.36 25.07 12.48
C ILE A 371 -9.31 26.54 12.00
N ASN A 372 -8.84 27.43 12.87
CA ASN A 372 -8.63 28.86 12.60
C ASN A 372 -9.89 29.61 12.11
N GLY A 373 -11.07 29.21 12.58
CA GLY A 373 -12.36 29.79 12.19
C GLY A 373 -12.93 29.27 10.87
N ASN A 374 -12.23 28.38 10.15
CA ASN A 374 -12.73 27.81 8.90
C ASN A 374 -13.87 26.80 9.15
N PRO A 375 -14.75 26.56 8.16
CA PRO A 375 -15.77 25.52 8.24
C PRO A 375 -15.18 24.11 8.03
N ILE A 376 -15.75 23.09 8.67
CA ILE A 376 -15.37 21.68 8.47
C ILE A 376 -16.02 21.15 7.18
N ARG A 377 -15.22 20.97 6.13
CA ARG A 377 -15.68 20.57 4.77
C ARG A 377 -14.74 19.56 4.15
N ILE A 378 -15.25 18.73 3.22
CA ILE A 378 -14.44 17.72 2.50
C ILE A 378 -13.30 18.41 1.73
N ASP A 379 -13.64 19.41 0.94
CA ASP A 379 -12.74 20.27 0.16
C ASP A 379 -12.27 21.52 0.95
N GLY A 380 -12.45 21.49 2.28
CA GLY A 380 -12.09 22.58 3.20
C GLY A 380 -10.59 22.85 3.34
N ARG A 381 -10.26 23.85 4.15
CA ARG A 381 -8.87 24.24 4.46
C ARG A 381 -8.69 24.39 5.98
N PRO A 382 -8.10 23.39 6.67
CA PRO A 382 -7.72 22.06 6.17
C PRO A 382 -8.92 21.18 5.76
N ARG A 383 -8.69 20.18 4.91
CA ARG A 383 -9.71 19.18 4.53
C ARG A 383 -10.14 18.32 5.71
N ALA A 384 -11.40 17.88 5.71
CA ALA A 384 -11.94 16.91 6.67
C ALA A 384 -11.08 15.64 6.78
N SER A 385 -10.55 15.13 5.66
CA SER A 385 -9.64 13.97 5.61
C SER A 385 -8.32 14.21 6.34
N GLY A 386 -7.72 15.40 6.19
CA GLY A 386 -6.51 15.78 6.94
C GLY A 386 -6.75 15.98 8.44
N ILE A 387 -7.92 16.49 8.82
CA ILE A 387 -8.34 16.60 10.23
C ILE A 387 -8.50 15.20 10.85
N LEU A 388 -9.17 14.29 10.14
CA LEU A 388 -9.37 12.91 10.57
C LEU A 388 -8.05 12.13 10.68
N ASP A 389 -7.09 12.37 9.79
CA ASP A 389 -5.72 11.83 9.89
C ASP A 389 -5.03 12.26 11.19
N THR A 390 -5.08 13.56 11.52
CA THR A 390 -4.50 14.10 12.75
C THR A 390 -5.18 13.56 14.01
N VAL A 391 -6.51 13.52 14.05
CA VAL A 391 -7.29 12.96 15.16
C VAL A 391 -6.99 11.47 15.38
N ARG A 392 -6.96 10.68 14.30
CA ARG A 392 -6.68 9.24 14.36
C ARG A 392 -5.24 8.93 14.79
N ALA A 393 -4.27 9.69 14.28
CA ALA A 393 -2.89 9.56 14.73
C ALA A 393 -2.76 9.92 16.22
N ALA A 394 -3.45 10.96 16.69
CA ALA A 394 -3.37 11.40 18.09
C ALA A 394 -3.97 10.35 19.04
N ILE A 395 -5.21 9.91 18.78
CA ILE A 395 -5.91 8.89 19.56
C ILE A 395 -5.11 7.57 19.60
N ALA A 396 -4.52 7.14 18.49
CA ALA A 396 -3.73 5.91 18.44
C ALA A 396 -2.49 5.93 19.37
N HIS A 397 -1.92 7.12 19.62
CA HIS A 397 -0.75 7.30 20.48
C HIS A 397 -1.10 7.85 21.87
N GLY A 398 -2.39 7.88 22.26
CA GLY A 398 -2.84 8.40 23.55
C GLY A 398 -2.68 9.93 23.72
N ILE A 399 -2.43 10.66 22.62
CA ILE A 399 -2.41 12.12 22.63
C ILE A 399 -3.85 12.61 22.73
N LYS A 400 -4.11 13.50 23.69
CA LYS A 400 -5.43 14.11 23.88
C LYS A 400 -5.81 14.94 22.65
N VAL A 401 -7.03 14.70 22.17
CA VAL A 401 -7.72 15.56 21.19
C VAL A 401 -8.81 16.36 21.90
N PRO A 402 -9.36 17.42 21.28
CA PRO A 402 -10.60 18.03 21.76
C PRO A 402 -11.75 17.02 21.94
N PRO A 403 -12.61 17.18 22.96
CA PRO A 403 -13.65 16.21 23.28
C PRO A 403 -14.70 16.04 22.17
N GLU A 404 -14.90 17.05 21.32
CA GLU A 404 -15.76 16.94 20.12
C GLU A 404 -15.17 15.99 19.05
N PHE A 405 -13.90 15.62 19.14
CA PHE A 405 -13.28 14.55 18.34
C PHE A 405 -13.22 13.19 19.07
N GLU A 406 -13.73 13.12 20.30
CA GLU A 406 -14.03 11.86 21.02
C GLU A 406 -15.52 11.51 20.94
N ASP A 407 -16.40 12.48 20.65
CA ASP A 407 -17.83 12.27 20.36
C ASP A 407 -18.01 11.45 19.08
N LYS A 408 -18.37 10.18 19.25
CA LYS A 408 -18.59 9.23 18.16
C LYS A 408 -19.58 9.75 17.10
N SER A 409 -20.58 10.57 17.45
CA SER A 409 -21.54 11.08 16.47
C SER A 409 -20.91 12.07 15.49
N ILE A 410 -20.02 12.93 15.99
CA ILE A 410 -19.26 13.91 15.20
C ILE A 410 -18.21 13.18 14.34
N VAL A 411 -17.53 12.20 14.95
CA VAL A 411 -16.52 11.39 14.27
C VAL A 411 -17.13 10.52 13.16
N ASP A 412 -18.28 9.88 13.39
CA ASP A 412 -18.99 9.07 12.39
C ASP A 412 -19.48 9.92 11.20
N ASP A 413 -19.90 11.17 11.43
CA ASP A 413 -20.29 12.11 10.37
C ASP A 413 -19.09 12.47 9.47
N ILE A 414 -17.97 12.85 10.09
CA ILE A 414 -16.73 13.22 9.38
C ILE A 414 -16.15 12.02 8.64
N GLU A 415 -16.11 10.84 9.30
CA GLU A 415 -15.63 9.61 8.69
C GLU A 415 -16.48 9.19 7.49
N ARG A 416 -17.81 9.24 7.60
CA ARG A 416 -18.72 8.92 6.49
C ARG A 416 -18.52 9.85 5.29
N ALA A 417 -18.32 11.14 5.55
CA ALA A 417 -18.03 12.14 4.53
C ALA A 417 -16.68 11.86 3.83
N VAL A 418 -15.61 11.58 4.60
CA VAL A 418 -14.27 11.26 4.09
C VAL A 418 -14.23 9.90 3.37
N VAL A 419 -14.91 8.88 3.88
CA VAL A 419 -15.09 7.59 3.22
C VAL A 419 -15.85 7.73 1.89
N SER A 420 -16.74 8.72 1.78
CA SER A 420 -17.37 9.07 0.51
C SER A 420 -16.40 9.79 -0.43
N GLU A 421 -15.62 10.77 0.06
CA GLU A 421 -14.56 11.46 -0.72
C GLU A 421 -13.62 10.47 -1.40
N TRP A 422 -13.11 9.49 -0.66
CA TRP A 422 -12.04 8.60 -1.14
C TRP A 422 -12.54 7.32 -1.81
N PHE A 423 -13.68 6.77 -1.38
CA PHE A 423 -14.08 5.40 -1.77
C PHE A 423 -15.44 5.29 -2.46
N SER A 424 -16.24 6.36 -2.58
CA SER A 424 -17.53 6.30 -3.30
C SER A 424 -17.37 5.81 -4.75
N GLY A 425 -16.29 6.22 -5.43
CA GLY A 425 -15.97 5.77 -6.79
C GLY A 425 -15.67 4.27 -6.93
N CYS A 426 -15.43 3.55 -5.84
CA CYS A 426 -15.24 2.10 -5.86
C CYS A 426 -16.53 1.31 -5.52
N LYS A 427 -17.65 1.99 -5.24
CA LYS A 427 -18.90 1.38 -4.75
C LYS A 427 -20.01 1.44 -5.80
N LEU A 428 -20.77 0.35 -5.94
CA LEU A 428 -22.05 0.38 -6.64
C LEU A 428 -23.12 0.94 -5.68
N PRO A 429 -23.97 1.90 -6.12
CA PRO A 429 -25.03 2.40 -5.24
C PRO A 429 -26.06 1.29 -4.98
N PRO A 430 -26.56 1.10 -3.73
CA PRO A 430 -27.29 -0.12 -3.34
C PRO A 430 -28.51 -0.49 -4.20
N TYR A 431 -29.18 0.50 -4.77
CA TYR A 431 -30.36 0.31 -5.64
C TYR A 431 -30.02 -0.34 -7.00
N LEU A 432 -28.78 -0.19 -7.48
CA LEU A 432 -28.34 -0.68 -8.80
C LEU A 432 -28.04 -2.19 -8.80
N ILE A 433 -28.05 -2.84 -7.64
CA ILE A 433 -27.85 -4.29 -7.48
C ILE A 433 -29.06 -5.10 -8.03
N LEU A 434 -30.21 -4.46 -8.30
CA LEU A 434 -31.49 -5.14 -8.58
C LEU A 434 -32.14 -4.84 -9.95
N LEU A 435 -31.55 -4.04 -10.84
CA LEU A 435 -32.20 -3.60 -12.08
C LEU A 435 -31.37 -3.84 -13.36
N PRO A 436 -31.86 -4.64 -14.33
CA PRO A 436 -31.20 -4.84 -15.62
C PRO A 436 -31.63 -3.78 -16.66
N PHE A 437 -30.80 -2.77 -16.91
CA PHE A 437 -31.00 -1.81 -18.01
C PHE A 437 -29.72 -1.64 -18.86
N PRO A 438 -29.78 -1.63 -20.21
CA PRO A 438 -28.59 -1.89 -21.02
C PRO A 438 -28.02 -0.69 -21.79
N ASN A 439 -28.63 0.50 -21.71
CA ASN A 439 -28.33 1.63 -22.61
C ASN A 439 -28.39 3.01 -21.91
N LEU A 440 -27.55 3.21 -20.90
CA LEU A 440 -27.15 4.54 -20.42
C LEU A 440 -25.73 4.40 -19.84
N THR A 441 -24.86 5.41 -19.99
CA THR A 441 -23.59 5.44 -19.25
C THR A 441 -23.85 5.85 -17.79
N THR A 442 -24.15 4.83 -17.00
CA THR A 442 -24.61 4.86 -15.62
C THR A 442 -23.50 5.20 -14.60
N PRO A 443 -23.86 5.54 -13.35
CA PRO A 443 -22.90 5.61 -12.25
C PRO A 443 -22.09 4.31 -12.09
N SER A 444 -22.73 3.16 -12.32
CA SER A 444 -22.08 1.83 -12.34
C SER A 444 -20.91 1.75 -13.31
N ASP A 445 -21.01 2.32 -14.53
CA ASP A 445 -19.94 2.20 -15.52
C ASP A 445 -18.67 2.95 -15.07
N LYS A 446 -18.82 4.11 -14.43
CA LYS A 446 -17.70 4.85 -13.82
C LYS A 446 -17.13 4.12 -12.59
N THR A 447 -17.99 3.51 -11.78
CA THR A 447 -17.56 2.69 -10.63
C THR A 447 -16.74 1.49 -11.08
N GLU A 448 -17.24 0.73 -12.07
CA GLU A 448 -16.56 -0.43 -12.62
C GLU A 448 -15.26 -0.03 -13.32
N GLU A 449 -15.22 1.13 -13.99
CA GLU A 449 -13.99 1.71 -14.54
C GLU A 449 -12.94 2.02 -13.45
N VAL A 450 -13.35 2.62 -12.32
CA VAL A 450 -12.45 2.86 -11.17
C VAL A 450 -11.95 1.56 -10.54
N ARG A 451 -12.83 0.56 -10.35
CA ARG A 451 -12.46 -0.78 -9.84
C ARG A 451 -11.41 -1.44 -10.74
N ARG A 452 -11.65 -1.42 -12.05
CA ARG A 452 -10.84 -2.03 -13.11
C ARG A 452 -9.49 -1.35 -13.31
N LEU A 453 -9.46 -0.01 -13.40
CA LEU A 453 -8.21 0.76 -13.52
C LEU A 453 -7.44 0.84 -12.18
N GLY A 454 -8.13 0.77 -11.04
CA GLY A 454 -7.54 0.84 -9.71
C GLY A 454 -6.97 -0.50 -9.23
N MET A 455 -7.83 -1.51 -9.05
CA MET A 455 -7.49 -2.80 -8.44
C MET A 455 -7.39 -3.96 -9.45
N GLY A 456 -7.83 -3.78 -10.70
CA GLY A 456 -7.81 -4.82 -11.72
C GLY A 456 -6.45 -5.48 -11.91
N ARG A 457 -5.39 -4.67 -12.06
CA ARG A 457 -4.00 -5.16 -12.15
C ARG A 457 -3.56 -5.95 -10.91
N LEU A 458 -4.16 -5.75 -9.73
CA LEU A 458 -3.81 -6.45 -8.50
C LEU A 458 -4.48 -7.82 -8.41
N PHE A 459 -5.77 -7.88 -8.76
CA PHE A 459 -6.51 -9.14 -8.77
C PHE A 459 -6.03 -10.08 -9.90
N ASP A 460 -5.54 -9.56 -11.02
CA ASP A 460 -4.82 -10.34 -12.04
C ASP A 460 -3.51 -10.94 -11.49
N ASP A 461 -2.70 -10.13 -10.80
CA ASP A 461 -1.47 -10.54 -10.10
C ASP A 461 -1.77 -11.69 -9.10
N MET A 462 -2.90 -11.61 -8.39
CA MET A 462 -3.37 -12.62 -7.42
C MET A 462 -3.85 -13.90 -8.13
N LEU A 463 -4.78 -13.78 -9.08
CA LEU A 463 -5.32 -14.90 -9.85
C LEU A 463 -4.24 -15.69 -10.57
N THR A 464 -3.24 -15.02 -11.15
CA THR A 464 -2.12 -15.67 -11.82
C THR A 464 -1.34 -16.57 -10.87
N LYS A 465 -1.12 -16.14 -9.62
CA LYS A 465 -0.39 -16.93 -8.61
C LYS A 465 -1.22 -18.11 -8.07
N MET A 466 -2.55 -17.95 -7.96
CA MET A 466 -3.47 -19.05 -7.66
C MET A 466 -3.53 -20.06 -8.81
N GLN A 467 -3.59 -19.60 -10.06
CA GLN A 467 -3.61 -20.47 -11.25
C GLN A 467 -2.28 -21.21 -11.45
N ASN A 468 -1.14 -20.57 -11.19
CA ASN A 468 0.17 -21.22 -11.22
C ASN A 468 0.29 -22.32 -10.15
N ARG A 469 -0.19 -22.06 -8.93
CA ARG A 469 -0.29 -23.06 -7.84
C ARG A 469 -1.09 -24.28 -8.27
N ILE A 470 -2.29 -24.07 -8.82
CA ILE A 470 -3.18 -25.16 -9.28
C ILE A 470 -2.57 -25.94 -10.46
N SER A 471 -1.82 -25.25 -11.32
CA SER A 471 -1.19 -25.85 -12.51
C SER A 471 0.14 -26.55 -12.21
N ASN A 472 0.66 -26.48 -10.98
CA ASN A 472 2.04 -26.81 -10.62
C ASN A 472 3.09 -26.13 -11.53
N LYS A 473 2.80 -24.92 -12.01
CA LYS A 473 3.67 -24.14 -12.92
C LYS A 473 4.37 -22.99 -12.18
N ASP A 474 5.24 -23.32 -11.23
CA ASP A 474 6.30 -22.38 -10.83
C ASP A 474 7.40 -22.43 -11.90
N THR A 475 7.61 -21.32 -12.62
CA THR A 475 8.41 -21.25 -13.85
C THR A 475 9.92 -21.09 -13.63
N THR A 476 10.42 -21.45 -12.45
CA THR A 476 11.86 -21.47 -12.11
C THR A 476 12.39 -22.91 -12.11
N PRO A 477 13.11 -23.36 -13.15
CA PRO A 477 13.52 -24.75 -13.30
C PRO A 477 14.78 -25.08 -12.47
N ASN A 478 14.62 -25.17 -11.14
CA ASN A 478 15.25 -26.17 -10.27
C ASN A 478 14.91 -25.92 -8.78
N THR A 479 14.86 -27.02 -8.02
CA THR A 479 14.64 -27.18 -6.56
C THR A 479 13.22 -26.99 -5.97
N ASN A 480 12.83 -28.05 -5.25
CA ASN A 480 11.72 -28.25 -4.31
C ASN A 480 10.24 -28.36 -4.80
N PRO A 481 9.49 -29.38 -4.34
CA PRO A 481 8.10 -29.65 -4.75
C PRO A 481 7.03 -28.88 -3.95
N GLU A 482 7.41 -27.91 -3.10
CA GLU A 482 6.46 -27.21 -2.23
C GLU A 482 5.82 -25.96 -2.85
N GLY A 483 6.49 -25.31 -3.81
CA GLY A 483 6.01 -24.12 -4.55
C GLY A 483 5.68 -22.89 -3.70
N LEU A 484 5.17 -21.83 -4.32
CA LEU A 484 4.75 -20.61 -3.62
C LEU A 484 3.43 -20.82 -2.84
N LYS A 485 3.50 -20.75 -1.50
CA LYS A 485 2.36 -21.02 -0.59
C LYS A 485 1.83 -19.80 0.15
N PHE A 486 2.69 -18.87 0.61
CA PHE A 486 2.28 -17.80 1.51
C PHE A 486 2.83 -16.44 1.09
N LEU A 487 1.94 -15.47 0.92
CA LEU A 487 2.27 -14.15 0.39
C LEU A 487 1.81 -13.06 1.36
N VAL A 488 2.65 -12.06 1.63
CA VAL A 488 2.29 -10.89 2.45
C VAL A 488 2.66 -9.60 1.73
N HIS A 489 1.68 -8.72 1.61
CA HIS A 489 1.75 -7.46 0.88
C HIS A 489 1.49 -6.28 1.82
N SER A 490 2.50 -5.45 2.11
CA SER A 490 2.30 -4.22 2.88
C SER A 490 1.88 -3.06 1.96
N THR A 491 0.81 -2.36 2.36
CA THR A 491 0.16 -1.32 1.57
C THR A 491 -0.57 -0.31 2.48
N HIS A 492 -1.62 0.35 1.96
CA HIS A 492 -2.29 1.51 2.54
C HIS A 492 -3.77 1.23 2.83
N ASP A 493 -4.39 2.10 3.61
CA ASP A 493 -5.84 2.13 3.84
C ASP A 493 -6.63 2.16 2.52
N THR A 494 -6.20 3.01 1.59
CA THR A 494 -6.80 3.12 0.25
C THR A 494 -6.82 1.80 -0.53
N ALA A 495 -5.83 0.92 -0.32
CA ALA A 495 -5.79 -0.39 -0.95
C ALA A 495 -6.75 -1.38 -0.28
N ILE A 496 -6.76 -1.44 1.06
CA ILE A 496 -7.69 -2.28 1.82
C ILE A 496 -9.15 -1.91 1.49
N ALA A 497 -9.46 -0.61 1.52
CA ALA A 497 -10.78 -0.09 1.15
C ALA A 497 -11.14 -0.38 -0.31
N ALA A 498 -10.20 -0.22 -1.26
CA ALA A 498 -10.45 -0.49 -2.68
C ALA A 498 -10.61 -2.00 -2.98
N ILE A 499 -9.87 -2.89 -2.33
CA ILE A 499 -10.03 -4.35 -2.42
C ILE A 499 -11.44 -4.75 -1.96
N CYS A 500 -11.84 -4.33 -0.75
CA CYS A 500 -13.16 -4.63 -0.21
C CYS A 500 -14.29 -3.99 -1.04
N SER A 501 -14.09 -2.76 -1.55
CA SER A 501 -15.09 -2.07 -2.38
C SER A 501 -15.24 -2.70 -3.76
N THR A 502 -14.16 -3.19 -4.37
CA THR A 502 -14.17 -3.88 -5.67
C THR A 502 -14.91 -5.22 -5.60
N LEU A 503 -14.89 -5.88 -4.44
CA LEU A 503 -15.61 -7.14 -4.21
C LEU A 503 -16.98 -6.96 -3.53
N ASP A 504 -17.50 -5.72 -3.46
CA ASP A 504 -18.80 -5.38 -2.89
C ASP A 504 -18.98 -5.81 -1.40
N VAL A 505 -17.90 -5.78 -0.61
CA VAL A 505 -17.86 -6.20 0.82
C VAL A 505 -17.22 -5.19 1.78
N PHE A 506 -17.11 -3.92 1.38
CA PHE A 506 -16.61 -2.84 2.24
C PHE A 506 -17.65 -2.42 3.30
N ASP A 507 -17.20 -2.12 4.52
CA ASP A 507 -18.08 -1.83 5.68
C ASP A 507 -18.31 -0.33 5.95
N ASP A 508 -18.01 0.51 4.95
CA ASP A 508 -18.12 1.98 4.99
C ASP A 508 -17.31 2.68 6.10
N LYS A 509 -16.24 2.04 6.59
CA LYS A 509 -15.29 2.63 7.54
C LYS A 509 -13.90 2.79 6.94
N TRP A 510 -13.17 3.80 7.39
CA TRP A 510 -11.78 3.99 7.01
C TRP A 510 -10.89 2.96 7.75
N PRO A 511 -10.16 2.06 7.06
CA PRO A 511 -9.41 0.98 7.70
C PRO A 511 -8.46 1.45 8.83
N ALA A 512 -8.47 0.74 9.96
CA ALA A 512 -7.58 0.97 11.10
C ALA A 512 -6.09 0.81 10.70
N PHE A 513 -5.13 1.24 11.52
CA PHE A 513 -3.71 0.90 11.25
C PHE A 513 -3.54 -0.62 11.38
N THR A 514 -2.62 -1.23 10.63
CA THR A 514 -2.43 -2.70 10.63
C THR A 514 -3.68 -3.50 10.17
N ALA A 515 -4.73 -2.84 9.66
CA ALA A 515 -5.91 -3.50 9.11
C ALA A 515 -5.56 -4.33 7.86
N SER A 516 -6.18 -5.50 7.73
CA SER A 516 -5.76 -6.55 6.82
C SER A 516 -6.92 -7.25 6.10
N VAL A 517 -6.65 -7.68 4.89
CA VAL A 517 -7.48 -8.58 4.08
C VAL A 517 -6.67 -9.82 3.74
N THR A 518 -7.26 -11.00 3.87
CA THR A 518 -6.61 -12.26 3.48
C THR A 518 -7.47 -13.01 2.45
N PHE A 519 -6.84 -13.55 1.41
CA PHE A 519 -7.45 -14.47 0.46
C PHE A 519 -6.81 -15.85 0.59
N GLU A 520 -7.65 -16.87 0.77
CA GLU A 520 -7.24 -18.25 1.04
C GLU A 520 -7.77 -19.15 -0.07
N LEU A 521 -6.87 -19.82 -0.79
CA LEU A 521 -7.19 -20.80 -1.82
C LEU A 521 -7.28 -22.19 -1.19
N PHE A 522 -8.46 -22.78 -1.21
CA PHE A 522 -8.75 -24.14 -0.76
C PHE A 522 -9.02 -25.08 -1.94
N LYS A 523 -8.85 -26.37 -1.68
CA LYS A 523 -9.02 -27.47 -2.62
C LYS A 523 -9.90 -28.56 -2.03
N ASP A 524 -10.96 -28.92 -2.74
CA ASP A 524 -11.69 -30.18 -2.56
C ASP A 524 -11.00 -31.24 -3.43
N PRO A 525 -10.45 -32.33 -2.85
CA PRO A 525 -9.81 -33.39 -3.62
C PRO A 525 -10.79 -34.18 -4.53
N GLY A 526 -12.11 -33.98 -4.39
CA GLY A 526 -13.11 -34.56 -5.28
C GLY A 526 -13.34 -36.04 -5.04
N THR A 527 -13.69 -36.42 -3.80
CA THR A 527 -14.08 -37.80 -3.49
C THR A 527 -15.26 -38.24 -4.36
N ALA A 528 -15.08 -39.30 -5.16
CA ALA A 528 -16.18 -39.94 -5.86
C ALA A 528 -17.22 -40.42 -4.84
N SER A 529 -18.48 -39.99 -4.99
CA SER A 529 -19.49 -40.12 -3.94
C SER A 529 -19.68 -41.56 -3.45
N SER A 530 -19.26 -41.80 -2.21
CA SER A 530 -19.73 -42.93 -1.39
C SER A 530 -21.17 -42.63 -0.97
N ALA A 531 -22.12 -43.08 -1.79
CA ALA A 531 -23.53 -43.01 -1.45
C ALA A 531 -23.90 -44.02 -0.33
N SER A 532 -25.11 -43.85 0.20
CA SER A 532 -25.80 -44.81 1.09
C SER A 532 -25.04 -45.27 2.33
N SER A 533 -25.01 -44.42 3.35
CA SER A 533 -25.43 -44.86 4.69
C SER A 533 -26.96 -44.87 4.72
N GLY A 534 -27.58 -45.91 4.14
CA GLY A 534 -29.02 -45.99 3.94
C GLY A 534 -29.49 -47.41 3.65
N GLU A 535 -30.19 -47.98 4.64
CA GLU A 535 -31.11 -49.12 4.58
C GLU A 535 -30.65 -50.41 3.88
N VAL A 536 -30.38 -51.45 4.69
CA VAL A 536 -30.31 -52.83 4.23
C VAL A 536 -31.74 -53.35 4.04
N ALA A 537 -32.10 -53.68 2.81
CA ALA A 537 -33.31 -54.41 2.47
C ALA A 537 -32.94 -55.66 1.66
N GLU A 538 -33.22 -56.86 2.19
CA GLU A 538 -32.96 -58.11 1.50
C GLU A 538 -33.96 -58.34 0.35
N GLY A 539 -33.46 -58.75 -0.81
CA GLY A 539 -34.27 -58.94 -2.01
C GLY A 539 -33.59 -59.85 -3.04
N ASN A 540 -33.72 -61.16 -2.88
CA ASN A 540 -33.28 -62.12 -3.88
C ASN A 540 -34.10 -62.00 -5.16
N ASN A 541 -33.45 -61.80 -6.31
CA ASN A 541 -33.50 -62.73 -7.45
C ASN A 541 -32.52 -62.30 -8.56
N GLY A 542 -31.91 -63.28 -9.23
CA GLY A 542 -30.86 -63.04 -10.22
C GLY A 542 -31.38 -62.81 -11.64
N ALA A 543 -30.87 -61.78 -12.30
CA ALA A 543 -30.91 -61.61 -13.76
C ALA A 543 -29.64 -60.87 -14.24
N GLN A 544 -29.21 -61.14 -15.47
CA GLN A 544 -27.96 -60.63 -16.03
C GLN A 544 -28.08 -59.12 -16.37
N THR A 545 -27.11 -58.31 -15.95
CA THR A 545 -26.88 -56.94 -16.45
C THR A 545 -25.37 -56.69 -16.68
N PRO A 546 -24.99 -55.76 -17.59
CA PRO A 546 -23.73 -55.87 -18.33
C PRO A 546 -22.49 -55.30 -17.63
N LEU A 547 -21.33 -55.81 -18.05
CA LEU A 547 -19.97 -55.44 -17.61
C LEU A 547 -19.51 -54.05 -18.14
N LEU A 548 -20.31 -53.00 -17.95
CA LEU A 548 -20.10 -51.67 -18.55
C LEU A 548 -20.18 -50.49 -17.55
N SER A 549 -19.67 -50.68 -16.34
CA SER A 549 -19.55 -49.62 -15.32
C SER A 549 -18.15 -49.52 -14.71
N ARG A 550 -17.12 -49.30 -15.54
CA ARG A 550 -15.74 -49.01 -15.09
C ARG A 550 -15.06 -47.83 -15.80
N MET A 551 -15.82 -46.78 -16.09
CA MET A 551 -15.28 -45.46 -16.47
C MET A 551 -15.88 -44.33 -15.61
N LYS A 552 -15.96 -44.53 -14.29
CA LYS A 552 -15.94 -43.39 -13.34
C LYS A 552 -14.56 -42.76 -13.43
N GLY A 553 -14.39 -41.79 -14.33
CA GLY A 553 -13.27 -40.87 -14.28
C GLY A 553 -13.25 -40.18 -12.91
N SER A 554 -12.07 -39.95 -12.34
CA SER A 554 -11.96 -39.21 -11.09
C SER A 554 -12.60 -37.83 -11.27
N ALA A 555 -13.40 -37.40 -10.28
CA ALA A 555 -13.91 -36.05 -10.28
C ALA A 555 -12.71 -35.09 -10.30
N LYS A 556 -12.77 -34.05 -11.13
CA LYS A 556 -11.73 -33.01 -11.10
C LYS A 556 -11.76 -32.35 -9.72
N PRO A 557 -10.60 -32.09 -9.08
CA PRO A 557 -10.58 -31.36 -7.82
C PRO A 557 -11.19 -29.97 -8.04
N LYS A 558 -12.01 -29.52 -7.09
CA LYS A 558 -12.62 -28.18 -7.11
C LYS A 558 -11.78 -27.25 -6.26
N TYR A 559 -11.84 -25.96 -6.57
CA TYR A 559 -11.11 -24.94 -5.83
C TYR A 559 -12.07 -23.88 -5.31
N TYR A 560 -11.79 -23.39 -4.10
CA TYR A 560 -12.59 -22.39 -3.42
C TYR A 560 -11.70 -21.25 -2.94
N VAL A 561 -12.21 -20.02 -2.99
CA VAL A 561 -11.55 -18.83 -2.45
C VAL A 561 -12.37 -18.33 -1.27
N ARG A 562 -11.74 -18.22 -0.10
CA ARG A 562 -12.29 -17.51 1.05
C ARG A 562 -11.60 -16.16 1.19
N MET A 563 -12.38 -15.10 1.37
CA MET A 563 -11.88 -13.78 1.73
C MET A 563 -12.15 -13.53 3.21
N ARG A 564 -11.17 -12.95 3.92
CA ARG A 564 -11.28 -12.46 5.29
C ARG A 564 -10.97 -10.97 5.33
N HIS A 565 -11.73 -10.19 6.11
CA HIS A 565 -11.38 -8.81 6.49
C HIS A 565 -11.25 -8.78 8.01
N GLN A 566 -10.03 -8.50 8.50
CA GLN A 566 -9.62 -8.84 9.87
C GLN A 566 -10.02 -10.29 10.21
N ASN A 567 -10.70 -10.52 11.33
CA ASN A 567 -11.04 -11.86 11.81
C ASN A 567 -12.33 -12.43 11.20
N LYS A 568 -13.03 -11.65 10.36
CA LYS A 568 -14.32 -12.01 9.78
C LYS A 568 -14.20 -12.65 8.40
N ASP A 569 -14.79 -13.83 8.24
CA ASP A 569 -15.04 -14.46 6.93
C ASP A 569 -16.09 -13.65 6.14
N MET A 570 -15.82 -13.40 4.86
CA MET A 570 -16.62 -12.52 4.00
C MET A 570 -17.34 -13.32 2.91
N SER A 571 -18.67 -13.42 3.00
CA SER A 571 -19.52 -13.96 1.93
C SER A 571 -19.58 -12.98 0.75
N LEU A 572 -18.90 -13.30 -0.35
CA LEU A 572 -18.76 -12.42 -1.50
C LEU A 572 -20.07 -12.36 -2.32
N PRO A 573 -20.70 -11.19 -2.55
CA PRO A 573 -21.94 -11.07 -3.32
C PRO A 573 -21.84 -11.65 -4.74
N ILE A 574 -20.65 -11.51 -5.34
CA ILE A 574 -20.29 -12.03 -6.67
C ILE A 574 -20.41 -13.58 -6.77
N CYS A 575 -20.44 -14.26 -5.63
CA CYS A 575 -20.52 -15.71 -5.48
C CYS A 575 -21.84 -16.18 -4.81
N ALA A 576 -22.74 -15.26 -4.46
CA ALA A 576 -23.93 -15.55 -3.64
C ALA A 576 -25.00 -16.42 -4.32
N LYS A 577 -24.94 -16.61 -5.65
CA LYS A 577 -25.84 -17.53 -6.36
C LYS A 577 -25.53 -18.98 -6.00
N GLU A 578 -26.56 -19.83 -5.94
CA GLU A 578 -26.38 -21.27 -5.74
C GLU A 578 -25.42 -21.86 -6.78
N GLY A 579 -24.55 -22.78 -6.35
CA GLY A 579 -23.50 -23.37 -7.18
C GLY A 579 -22.27 -22.49 -7.40
N LYS A 580 -22.28 -21.19 -7.04
CA LYS A 580 -21.09 -20.31 -7.06
C LYS A 580 -20.34 -20.24 -5.72
N HIS A 581 -20.77 -21.01 -4.71
CA HIS A 581 -20.10 -21.15 -3.41
C HIS A 581 -20.25 -22.59 -2.89
N LEU A 582 -19.53 -22.95 -1.83
CA LEU A 582 -19.68 -24.23 -1.14
C LEU A 582 -21.07 -24.32 -0.48
N PRO A 583 -21.90 -25.36 -0.74
CA PRO A 583 -23.26 -25.42 -0.22
C PRO A 583 -23.35 -25.26 1.31
N GLY A 584 -24.20 -24.33 1.75
CA GLY A 584 -24.35 -23.98 3.18
C GLY A 584 -23.22 -23.16 3.79
N ARG A 585 -22.16 -22.84 3.03
CA ARG A 585 -20.95 -22.11 3.48
C ARG A 585 -20.59 -20.99 2.48
N PRO A 586 -21.38 -19.90 2.43
CA PRO A 586 -21.28 -18.85 1.40
C PRO A 586 -20.01 -17.98 1.47
N GLU A 587 -19.19 -18.13 2.50
CA GLU A 587 -17.84 -17.56 2.60
C GLU A 587 -16.78 -18.28 1.74
N PHE A 588 -17.04 -19.51 1.31
CA PHE A 588 -16.19 -20.24 0.36
C PHE A 588 -16.75 -20.09 -1.06
N CYS A 589 -16.36 -19.02 -1.76
CA CYS A 589 -16.67 -18.82 -3.18
C CYS A 589 -16.01 -19.92 -4.04
N THR A 590 -16.63 -20.37 -5.13
CA THR A 590 -15.91 -21.22 -6.11
C THR A 590 -14.87 -20.39 -6.86
N LEU A 591 -13.70 -20.96 -7.13
CA LEU A 591 -12.64 -20.25 -7.85
C LEU A 591 -13.10 -19.83 -9.25
N GLU A 592 -13.96 -20.63 -9.90
CA GLU A 592 -14.55 -20.31 -11.19
C GLU A 592 -15.40 -19.03 -11.14
N ALA A 593 -16.23 -18.86 -10.09
CA ALA A 593 -17.05 -17.67 -9.91
C ALA A 593 -16.22 -16.43 -9.52
N PHE A 594 -15.20 -16.62 -8.67
CA PHE A 594 -14.25 -15.55 -8.32
C PHE A 594 -13.49 -15.06 -9.57
N LYS A 595 -13.00 -16.01 -10.37
CA LYS A 595 -12.29 -15.74 -11.63
C LYS A 595 -13.18 -15.04 -12.66
N GLU A 596 -14.38 -15.57 -12.93
CA GLU A 596 -15.36 -15.02 -13.88
C GLU A 596 -15.64 -13.53 -13.62
N ARG A 597 -15.69 -13.11 -12.35
CA ARG A 597 -15.87 -11.71 -11.98
C ARG A 597 -14.57 -10.92 -12.06
N VAL A 598 -13.46 -11.44 -11.53
CA VAL A 598 -12.18 -10.74 -11.56
C VAL A 598 -11.71 -10.45 -12.98
N GLU A 599 -11.91 -11.37 -13.94
CA GLU A 599 -11.54 -11.17 -15.35
C GLU A 599 -12.27 -9.97 -16.01
N GLN A 600 -13.39 -9.50 -15.44
CA GLN A 600 -14.09 -8.27 -15.85
C GLN A 600 -13.40 -7.01 -15.32
N PHE A 601 -12.70 -7.12 -14.18
CA PHE A 601 -11.86 -6.07 -13.62
C PHE A 601 -10.46 -6.03 -14.24
N VAL A 602 -10.01 -7.03 -14.99
CA VAL A 602 -8.67 -6.99 -15.60
C VAL A 602 -8.67 -6.04 -16.82
N PRO A 603 -7.88 -4.95 -16.82
CA PRO A 603 -7.72 -4.09 -17.99
C PRO A 603 -6.98 -4.83 -19.10
N LYS A 604 -7.39 -4.65 -20.36
CA LYS A 604 -6.72 -5.32 -21.50
C LYS A 604 -5.41 -4.64 -21.91
N ASP A 605 -5.40 -3.31 -21.81
CA ASP A 605 -4.25 -2.45 -22.03
C ASP A 605 -4.40 -1.28 -21.05
N TRP A 606 -3.83 -1.44 -19.85
CA TRP A 606 -4.00 -0.46 -18.78
C TRP A 606 -3.37 0.88 -19.16
N GLU A 607 -2.21 0.86 -19.81
CA GLU A 607 -1.51 2.03 -20.31
C GLU A 607 -2.36 2.83 -21.30
N ALA A 608 -3.00 2.18 -22.28
CA ALA A 608 -3.90 2.85 -23.23
C ALA A 608 -5.18 3.38 -22.56
N GLU A 609 -5.80 2.60 -21.68
CA GLU A 609 -7.03 3.00 -20.99
C GLU A 609 -6.81 4.06 -19.89
N CYS A 610 -5.59 4.14 -19.36
CA CYS A 610 -5.14 5.22 -18.48
C CYS A 610 -4.73 6.49 -19.24
N SER A 611 -4.45 6.39 -20.55
CA SER A 611 -4.15 7.54 -21.39
C SER A 611 -5.40 8.39 -21.58
N VAL A 612 -5.28 9.69 -21.26
CA VAL A 612 -6.37 10.63 -21.51
C VAL A 612 -6.31 11.01 -22.99
N SER A 613 -7.08 10.31 -23.81
CA SER A 613 -7.36 10.70 -25.19
C SER A 613 -7.74 12.18 -25.24
N ALA A 614 -7.03 12.96 -26.06
CA ALA A 614 -7.19 14.42 -26.16
C ALA A 614 -8.47 14.85 -26.93
N GLY A 615 -9.59 14.17 -26.67
CA GLY A 615 -10.91 14.49 -27.22
C GLY A 615 -11.74 15.29 -26.22
N ASN A 616 -12.50 16.26 -26.73
CA ASN A 616 -13.47 17.08 -25.99
C ASN A 616 -12.89 18.04 -24.93
N ALA A 617 -11.74 18.65 -25.21
CA ALA A 617 -11.39 19.96 -24.65
C ALA A 617 -12.14 21.13 -25.35
N THR A 618 -13.40 20.88 -25.77
CA THR A 618 -14.25 21.82 -26.54
C THR A 618 -15.74 21.45 -26.44
N ARG A 619 -16.41 21.88 -25.37
CA ARG A 619 -17.80 22.37 -25.38
C ARG A 619 -18.17 23.07 -24.09
#